data_AF-A0AAV1LBL0-F1
#
_entry.id   AF-A0AAV1LBL0-F1
#
_cell.length_a   1.000
_cell.length_b   1.000
_cell.length_c   1.000
_cell.angle_alpha   90.00
_cell.angle_beta   90.00
_cell.angle_gamma   90.00
#
_symmetry.space_group_name_H-M   'P 1'
#
loop_
_entity.id
_entity.type
_entity.pdbx_description
1 polymer ?
#
loop_
_entity_poly.entity_id
_entity_poly.type
_entity_poly.pdbx_seq_one_letter_code
_entity_poly.pdbx_strand_id
1 'polypeptide(L)'
;MSPHEASPNSIIIFDDVACENQNIIRDYFTMGRHKNIDCFYINQTYNKIPKQLVRDNANLIILFKQDDVNLRHIYNEHVGSDMTWSQFRDMCSTLWSKPFNYIIINKDCERNKSCYIMKFDTFIIT
;
A
#
# COMPACT_ATOMS: atom_id res chain seq x y z
N MET A 1 -12.19 11.72 -15.27
CA MET A 1 -12.29 12.84 -14.31
C MET A 1 -10.93 13.05 -13.69
N SER A 2 -10.33 14.22 -13.93
CA SER A 2 -9.09 14.62 -13.28
C SER A 2 -9.32 14.96 -11.80
N PRO A 3 -8.29 14.96 -10.94
CA PRO A 3 -8.42 15.42 -9.56
C PRO A 3 -8.97 16.85 -9.46
N HIS A 4 -8.79 17.66 -10.51
CA HIS A 4 -9.26 19.04 -10.51
C HIS A 4 -10.78 19.18 -10.54
N GLU A 5 -11.45 18.20 -11.14
CA GLU A 5 -12.90 18.16 -11.35
C GLU A 5 -13.64 17.47 -10.19
N ALA A 6 -12.93 16.66 -9.40
CA ALA A 6 -13.49 15.99 -8.23
C ALA A 6 -13.74 16.98 -7.08
N SER A 7 -14.85 16.77 -6.36
CA SER A 7 -15.20 17.59 -5.19
C SER A 7 -14.28 17.28 -4.00
N PRO A 8 -13.95 18.26 -3.14
CA PRO A 8 -13.25 17.97 -1.88
C PRO A 8 -14.00 16.98 -1.01
N ASN A 9 -13.27 16.21 -0.19
CA ASN A 9 -13.76 15.10 0.63
C ASN A 9 -14.33 13.92 -0.17
N SER A 10 -14.02 13.82 -1.46
CA SER A 10 -14.37 12.65 -2.26
C SER A 10 -13.40 11.51 -2.01
N ILE A 11 -13.90 10.28 -2.12
CA ILE A 11 -13.08 9.07 -2.15
C ILE A 11 -13.14 8.49 -3.57
N ILE A 12 -11.97 8.27 -4.17
CA ILE A 12 -11.83 7.70 -5.51
C ILE A 12 -11.26 6.29 -5.41
N ILE A 13 -11.90 5.31 -6.06
CA ILE A 13 -11.45 3.92 -6.04
C ILE A 13 -11.11 3.48 -7.45
N PHE A 14 -9.86 3.08 -7.64
CA PHE A 14 -9.33 2.50 -8.87
C PHE A 14 -9.32 0.98 -8.72
N ASP A 15 -10.32 0.30 -9.28
CA ASP A 15 -10.46 -1.15 -9.19
C ASP A 15 -10.04 -1.86 -10.48
N ASP A 16 -9.02 -2.71 -10.38
CA ASP A 16 -8.45 -3.52 -11.47
C ASP A 16 -8.10 -2.75 -12.77
N VAL A 17 -7.69 -1.48 -12.63
CA VAL A 17 -7.33 -0.61 -13.76
C VAL A 17 -5.85 -0.73 -14.16
N ALA A 18 -5.22 -1.88 -13.89
CA ALA A 18 -3.78 -2.08 -14.11
C ALA A 18 -3.34 -1.86 -15.56
N CYS A 19 -4.22 -2.18 -16.50
CA CYS A 19 -3.98 -2.09 -17.94
C CYS A 19 -4.38 -0.73 -18.54
N GLU A 20 -4.98 0.16 -17.73
CA GLU A 20 -5.49 1.44 -18.19
C GLU A 20 -4.41 2.53 -18.18
N ASN A 21 -4.75 3.71 -18.70
CA ASN A 21 -3.89 4.87 -18.63
C ASN A 21 -3.65 5.30 -17.17
N GLN A 22 -2.43 5.05 -16.68
CA GLN A 22 -2.04 5.34 -15.30
C GLN A 22 -1.78 6.82 -15.02
N ASN A 23 -1.76 7.71 -16.03
CA ASN A 23 -1.45 9.13 -15.82
C ASN A 23 -2.46 9.81 -14.89
N ILE A 24 -3.75 9.56 -15.10
CA ILE A 24 -4.80 10.13 -14.23
C ILE A 24 -4.63 9.63 -12.79
N ILE A 25 -4.30 8.35 -12.62
CA ILE A 25 -4.11 7.73 -11.30
C ILE A 25 -2.91 8.36 -10.59
N ARG A 26 -1.80 8.60 -11.31
CA ARG A 26 -0.63 9.31 -10.79
C ARG A 26 -0.99 10.72 -10.32
N ASP A 27 -1.86 11.42 -11.05
CA ASP A 27 -2.32 12.75 -10.65
C ASP A 27 -3.15 12.68 -9.35
N TYR A 28 -3.97 11.65 -9.15
CA TYR A 28 -4.67 11.47 -7.87
C TYR A 28 -3.72 11.19 -6.71
N PHE A 29 -2.74 10.30 -6.89
CA PHE A 29 -1.77 9.96 -5.84
C PHE A 29 -0.77 11.09 -5.53
N THR A 30 -0.65 12.09 -6.41
CA THR A 30 0.22 13.26 -6.20
C THR A 30 -0.58 14.48 -5.75
N MET A 31 -1.59 14.89 -6.52
CA MET A 31 -2.33 16.15 -6.34
C MET A 31 -3.64 16.00 -5.57
N GLY A 32 -4.19 14.78 -5.43
CA GLY A 32 -5.46 14.54 -4.73
C GLY A 32 -5.44 15.05 -3.29
N ARG A 33 -4.32 14.87 -2.58
CA ARG A 33 -4.13 15.36 -1.20
C ARG A 33 -4.32 16.86 -1.05
N HIS A 34 -3.87 17.65 -2.03
CA HIS A 34 -4.02 19.11 -2.01
C HIS A 34 -5.48 19.57 -2.12
N LYS A 35 -6.38 18.68 -2.52
CA LYS A 35 -7.81 18.92 -2.66
C LYS A 35 -8.66 18.21 -1.62
N ASN A 36 -8.02 17.63 -0.60
CA ASN A 36 -8.68 16.78 0.39
C ASN A 36 -9.46 15.61 -0.26
N ILE A 37 -8.84 14.95 -1.24
CA ILE A 37 -9.38 13.78 -1.92
C ILE A 37 -8.55 12.58 -1.51
N ASP A 38 -9.22 11.54 -1.02
CA ASP A 38 -8.60 10.25 -0.76
C ASP A 38 -8.76 9.34 -1.98
N CYS A 39 -7.75 8.49 -2.22
CA CYS A 39 -7.82 7.52 -3.30
C CYS A 39 -7.28 6.15 -2.92
N PHE A 40 -7.93 5.11 -3.44
CA PHE A 40 -7.54 3.72 -3.28
C PHE A 40 -7.19 3.12 -4.64
N TYR A 41 -6.13 2.33 -4.68
CA TYR A 41 -5.80 1.49 -5.83
C TYR A 41 -5.91 0.03 -5.41
N ILE A 42 -6.84 -0.70 -6.04
CA ILE A 42 -7.08 -2.11 -5.79
C ILE A 42 -6.58 -2.89 -7.01
N ASN A 43 -5.70 -3.86 -6.78
CA ASN A 43 -5.14 -4.70 -7.83
C ASN A 43 -4.76 -6.08 -7.29
N GLN A 44 -4.83 -7.09 -8.14
CA GLN A 44 -4.41 -8.45 -7.82
C GLN A 44 -2.88 -8.59 -7.77
N THR A 45 -2.14 -7.82 -8.59
CA THR A 45 -0.69 -7.99 -8.72
C THR A 45 0.05 -6.72 -8.36
N TYR A 46 0.87 -6.78 -7.31
CA TYR A 46 1.65 -5.65 -6.81
C TYR A 46 2.58 -5.05 -7.88
N ASN A 47 3.32 -5.89 -8.60
CA ASN A 47 4.26 -5.45 -9.63
C ASN A 47 3.61 -4.71 -10.81
N LYS A 48 2.30 -4.89 -11.07
CA LYS A 48 1.58 -4.16 -12.12
C LYS A 48 1.29 -2.71 -11.74
N ILE A 49 1.31 -2.38 -10.46
CA ILE A 49 1.08 -1.01 -10.00
C ILE A 49 2.36 -0.20 -10.27
N PRO A 50 2.28 0.96 -10.95
CA PRO A 50 3.44 1.80 -11.17
C PRO A 50 4.14 2.16 -9.86
N LYS A 51 5.46 1.97 -9.80
CA LYS A 51 6.23 2.37 -8.62
C LYS A 51 6.19 3.89 -8.45
N GLN A 52 6.73 4.57 -9.46
CA GLN A 52 6.86 6.02 -9.48
C GLN A 52 5.47 6.66 -9.47
N LEU A 53 5.31 7.66 -8.60
CA LEU A 53 4.12 8.49 -8.44
C LEU A 53 2.86 7.79 -7.89
N VAL A 54 2.81 6.46 -7.80
CA VAL A 54 1.68 5.72 -7.20
C VAL A 54 2.12 5.00 -5.93
N ARG A 55 2.90 3.91 -6.01
CA ARG A 55 3.35 3.16 -4.81
C ARG A 55 4.21 4.01 -3.88
N ASP A 56 5.14 4.79 -4.44
CA ASP A 56 6.02 5.66 -3.65
C ASP A 56 5.23 6.74 -2.91
N ASN A 57 4.12 7.18 -3.50
CA ASN A 57 3.25 8.20 -2.91
C ASN A 57 2.16 7.63 -2.01
N ALA A 58 1.88 6.32 -1.98
CA ALA A 58 0.87 5.77 -1.09
C ALA A 58 1.25 6.01 0.39
N ASN A 59 0.28 6.40 1.23
CA ASN A 59 0.47 6.53 2.69
C ASN A 59 0.28 5.19 3.41
N LEU A 60 -0.63 4.37 2.90
CA LEU A 60 -1.01 3.08 3.46
C LEU A 60 -0.97 2.01 2.37
N ILE A 61 -0.39 0.85 2.67
CA ILE A 61 -0.35 -0.30 1.77
C ILE A 61 -0.95 -1.50 2.50
N ILE A 62 -2.04 -2.05 1.96
CA ILE A 62 -2.71 -3.23 2.50
C ILE A 62 -2.33 -4.43 1.62
N LEU A 63 -1.74 -5.45 2.23
CA LEU A 63 -1.17 -6.59 1.52
C LEU A 63 -1.79 -7.91 2.01
N PHE A 64 -2.54 -8.52 1.11
CA PHE A 64 -2.90 -9.94 1.20
C PHE A 64 -1.71 -10.81 0.79
N LYS A 65 -1.84 -12.12 0.96
CA LYS A 65 -0.81 -13.10 0.61
C LYS A 65 -0.20 -12.84 -0.76
N GLN A 66 1.13 -12.70 -0.79
CA GLN A 66 1.92 -12.51 -2.00
C GLN A 66 2.83 -13.72 -2.26
N ASP A 67 3.32 -13.85 -3.48
CA ASP A 67 4.45 -14.74 -3.80
C ASP A 67 5.79 -14.15 -3.29
N ASP A 68 6.85 -14.97 -3.29
CA ASP A 68 8.16 -14.56 -2.76
C ASP A 68 8.78 -13.40 -3.56
N VAL A 69 8.49 -13.33 -4.87
CA VAL A 69 8.99 -12.29 -5.78
C VAL A 69 8.40 -10.92 -5.43
N ASN A 70 7.06 -10.81 -5.39
CA ASN A 70 6.36 -9.59 -5.00
C ASN A 70 6.72 -9.22 -3.56
N LEU A 71 6.79 -10.20 -2.65
CA LEU A 71 7.16 -9.95 -1.25
C LEU A 71 8.56 -9.32 -1.13
N ARG A 72 9.51 -9.77 -1.95
CA ARG A 72 10.86 -9.19 -1.98
C ARG A 72 10.88 -7.77 -2.54
N HIS A 73 10.07 -7.47 -3.55
CA HIS A 73 9.90 -6.10 -4.04
C HIS A 73 9.33 -5.18 -2.96
N ILE A 74 8.26 -5.62 -2.29
CA ILE A 74 7.64 -4.89 -1.18
C ILE A 74 8.66 -4.64 -0.07
N TYR A 75 9.45 -5.65 0.31
CA TYR A 75 10.48 -5.51 1.32
C TYR A 75 11.50 -4.43 0.95
N ASN A 76 12.08 -4.52 -0.25
CA ASN A 76 13.09 -3.58 -0.70
C ASN A 76 12.56 -2.14 -0.82
N GLU A 77 11.27 -1.98 -1.13
CA GLU A 77 10.65 -0.67 -1.35
C GLU A 77 10.18 -0.01 -0.06
N HIS A 78 9.63 -0.76 0.90
CA HIS A 78 8.90 -0.18 2.03
C HIS A 78 9.38 -0.64 3.41
N VAL A 79 10.14 -1.73 3.52
CA VAL A 79 10.38 -2.40 4.83
C VAL A 79 11.86 -2.56 5.16
N GLY A 80 12.74 -2.65 4.16
CA GLY A 80 14.12 -3.10 4.34
C GLY A 80 15.00 -2.19 5.20
N SER A 81 14.55 -0.99 5.54
CA SER A 81 15.22 -0.14 6.53
C SER A 81 14.87 -0.46 7.98
N ASP A 82 13.78 -1.20 8.22
CA ASP A 82 13.17 -1.33 9.55
C ASP A 82 13.42 -2.71 10.17
N MET A 83 13.46 -3.76 9.35
CA MET A 83 13.72 -5.13 9.78
C MET A 83 14.43 -5.92 8.68
N THR A 84 14.99 -7.08 9.05
CA THR A 84 15.62 -7.98 8.08
C THR A 84 14.60 -8.71 7.21
N TRP A 85 15.03 -9.16 6.03
CA TRP A 85 14.20 -9.96 5.12
C TRP A 85 13.61 -11.20 5.79
N SER A 86 14.39 -11.90 6.62
CA SER A 86 13.90 -13.09 7.33
C SER A 86 12.76 -12.74 8.28
N GLN A 87 12.95 -11.69 9.11
CA GLN A 87 11.91 -11.24 10.04
C GLN A 87 10.62 -10.85 9.31
N PHE A 88 10.73 -10.09 8.22
CA PHE A 88 9.57 -9.69 7.43
C PHE A 88 8.84 -10.88 6.81
N ARG A 89 9.60 -11.83 6.24
CA ARG A 89 9.06 -13.04 5.61
C ARG A 89 8.37 -13.94 6.63
N ASP A 90 8.97 -14.14 7.81
CA ASP A 90 8.42 -14.97 8.88
C ASP A 90 7.14 -14.35 9.46
N MET A 91 7.12 -13.02 9.62
CA MET A 91 5.93 -12.27 10.03
C MET A 91 4.79 -12.45 9.02
N CYS A 92 5.05 -12.25 7.73
CA CYS A 92 4.04 -12.43 6.68
C CYS A 92 3.55 -13.88 6.58
N SER A 93 4.46 -14.85 6.65
CA SER A 93 4.13 -16.29 6.61
C SER A 93 3.21 -16.69 7.77
N THR A 94 3.55 -16.25 8.99
CA THR A 94 2.73 -16.49 10.19
C THR A 94 1.36 -15.84 10.05
N LEU A 95 1.31 -14.60 9.57
CA LEU A 95 0.06 -13.86 9.39
C LEU A 95 -0.84 -14.53 8.35
N TRP A 96 -0.31 -14.91 7.19
CA TRP A 96 -1.06 -15.49 6.08
C TRP A 96 -1.32 -16.99 6.22
N SER A 97 -0.88 -17.63 7.31
CA SER A 97 -1.29 -18.99 7.67
C SER A 97 -2.78 -19.09 7.98
N LYS A 98 -3.41 -17.96 8.36
CA LYS A 98 -4.85 -17.86 8.62
C LYS A 98 -5.56 -17.23 7.41
N PRO A 99 -6.75 -17.73 7.05
CA PRO A 99 -7.50 -17.21 5.90
C PRO A 99 -7.91 -15.75 6.09
N PHE A 100 -7.91 -15.00 5.00
CA PHE A 100 -8.30 -13.57 4.92
C PHE A 100 -7.45 -12.61 5.76
N ASN A 101 -6.30 -13.05 6.27
CA ASN A 101 -5.36 -12.18 6.94
C ASN A 101 -4.58 -11.32 5.92
N TYR A 102 -4.26 -10.09 6.32
CA TYR A 102 -3.47 -9.14 5.57
C TYR A 102 -2.63 -8.31 6.53
N ILE A 103 -1.52 -7.75 6.02
CA ILE A 103 -0.69 -6.79 6.72
C ILE A 103 -0.97 -5.40 6.18
N ILE A 104 -0.96 -4.40 7.06
CA ILE A 104 -1.00 -2.99 6.69
C ILE A 104 0.39 -2.42 6.96
N ILE A 105 0.98 -1.81 5.94
CA ILE A 105 2.19 -1.00 6.05
C ILE A 105 1.75 0.47 6.05
N ASN A 106 1.92 1.13 7.20
CA ASN A 106 1.69 2.56 7.35
C ASN A 106 3.01 3.32 7.19
N LYS A 107 3.09 4.13 6.12
CA LYS A 107 4.29 4.89 5.76
C LYS A 107 4.36 6.27 6.44
N ASP A 108 3.29 6.71 7.10
CA ASP A 108 3.24 7.99 7.82
C ASP A 108 3.59 7.85 9.30
N CYS A 109 3.82 6.63 9.81
CA CYS A 109 4.23 6.40 11.18
C CYS A 109 5.68 6.82 11.45
N GLU A 110 5.94 7.43 12.61
CA GLU A 110 7.30 7.59 13.11
C GLU A 110 7.93 6.21 13.28
N ARG A 111 9.15 6.03 12.74
CA ARG A 111 9.92 4.79 12.86
C ARG A 111 9.90 4.30 14.32
N ASN A 112 9.45 3.06 14.51
CA ASN A 112 9.32 2.33 15.79
C ASN A 112 7.97 2.38 16.51
N LYS A 113 6.91 2.97 15.95
CA LYS A 113 5.55 2.78 16.49
C LYS A 113 4.55 2.50 15.36
N SER A 114 3.93 1.32 15.39
CA SER A 114 2.73 0.98 14.61
C SER A 114 2.82 1.07 13.07
N CYS A 115 4.03 1.01 12.48
CA CYS A 115 4.21 0.98 11.03
C CYS A 115 3.64 -0.30 10.37
N TYR A 116 3.52 -1.37 11.16
CA TYR A 116 3.04 -2.68 10.71
C TYR A 116 1.84 -3.08 11.57
N ILE A 117 0.66 -3.15 10.95
CA ILE A 117 -0.59 -3.52 11.63
C ILE A 117 -1.05 -4.87 11.09
N MET A 118 -1.34 -5.79 11.99
CA MET A 118 -1.88 -7.11 11.66
C MET A 118 -3.40 -7.07 11.79
N LYS A 119 -4.10 -7.00 10.65
CA LYS A 119 -5.54 -6.67 10.59
C LYS A 119 -5.87 -5.28 11.14
N PHE A 120 -7.12 -4.84 11.01
CA PHE A 120 -7.57 -3.62 11.68
C PHE A 120 -7.65 -3.74 13.21
N ASP A 121 -7.46 -4.94 13.78
CA ASP A 121 -7.72 -5.22 15.20
C ASP A 121 -6.46 -5.51 16.05
N THR A 122 -5.24 -5.48 15.49
CA THR A 122 -4.02 -5.83 16.26
C THR A 122 -2.80 -5.03 15.83
N PHE A 123 -2.27 -4.21 16.74
CA PHE A 123 -1.02 -3.46 16.55
C PHE A 123 0.20 -4.32 16.90
N ILE A 124 1.27 -4.23 16.10
CA ILE A 124 2.59 -4.72 16.52
C ILE A 124 3.25 -3.60 17.32
N ILE A 125 3.45 -3.84 18.61
CA ILE A 125 4.36 -3.03 19.43
C ILE A 125 5.74 -3.67 19.28
N THR A 126 6.61 -3.02 18.51
CA THR A 126 8.05 -3.31 18.48
C THR A 126 8.76 -2.58 19.60
#